data_AF-A0A0H4CTE2-F1
#
_entry.id   AF-A0A0H4CTE2-F1
#
_cell.length_a   1.000
_cell.length_b   1.000
_cell.length_c   1.000
_cell.angle_alpha   90.00
_cell.angle_beta   90.00
_cell.angle_gamma   90.00
#
_symmetry.space_group_name_H-M   'P 1'
#
loop_
_entity.id
_entity.type
_entity.pdbx_description
1 polymer ?
#
loop_
_entity_poly.entity_id
_entity_poly.type
_entity_poly.pdbx_seq_one_letter_code
_entity_poly.pdbx_strand_id
1 'polypeptide(L)'
;MTTCSVCGAETGREGKICLSCHKHKVSGTWKRQIRVYLIIIIAGATAFAYAVTKIKALPHSETLQNGIPPHLLYTAEFGGLGILGGLFGLSLALFLKFLHRNK
;
A
#
# COMPACT_ATOMS: atom_id res chain seq x y z
N MET A 1 -10.22 24.71 -32.35
CA MET A 1 -10.69 23.76 -31.32
C MET A 1 -9.71 22.60 -31.28
N THR A 2 -9.17 22.26 -30.11
CA THR A 2 -8.24 21.13 -29.95
C THR A 2 -8.99 19.92 -29.42
N THR A 3 -8.92 18.78 -30.11
CA THR A 3 -9.51 17.51 -29.67
C THR A 3 -8.49 16.73 -28.86
N CYS A 4 -8.94 16.08 -27.78
CA CYS A 4 -8.04 15.27 -26.97
C CYS A 4 -7.75 13.93 -27.64
N SER A 5 -6.47 13.60 -27.82
CA SER A 5 -6.00 12.35 -28.46
C SER A 5 -6.40 11.06 -27.72
N VAL A 6 -6.74 11.15 -26.43
CA VAL A 6 -7.13 10.00 -25.60
C VAL A 6 -8.65 9.79 -25.50
N CYS A 7 -9.45 10.85 -25.43
CA CYS A 7 -10.90 10.79 -25.18
C CYS A 7 -11.77 11.29 -26.34
N GLY A 8 -11.19 11.92 -27.36
CA GLY A 8 -11.93 12.57 -28.45
C GLY A 8 -12.70 13.84 -28.06
N ALA A 9 -12.77 14.19 -26.77
CA ALA A 9 -13.51 15.37 -26.32
C ALA A 9 -12.87 16.68 -26.82
N GLU A 10 -13.72 17.64 -27.18
CA GLU A 10 -13.30 19.00 -27.52
C GLU A 10 -12.81 19.72 -26.26
N THR A 11 -11.63 20.34 -26.35
CA THR A 11 -11.03 21.07 -25.23
C THR A 11 -10.49 22.42 -25.72
N GLY A 12 -10.67 23.45 -24.89
CA GLY A 12 -10.13 24.80 -25.12
C GLY A 12 -8.73 25.05 -24.57
N ARG A 13 -8.04 24.03 -24.04
CA ARG A 13 -6.66 24.15 -23.52
C ARG A 13 -5.67 23.37 -24.39
N GLU A 14 -4.56 24.02 -24.73
CA GLU A 14 -3.37 23.36 -25.27
C GLU A 14 -2.76 22.44 -24.19
N GLY A 15 -3.08 21.15 -24.25
CA GLY A 15 -2.53 20.14 -23.36
C GLY A 15 -2.74 18.75 -23.93
N LYS A 16 -1.75 17.87 -23.77
CA LYS A 16 -1.79 16.49 -24.31
C LYS A 16 -2.95 15.62 -23.77
N ILE A 17 -3.64 16.04 -22.70
CA ILE A 17 -4.69 15.25 -22.02
C ILE A 17 -5.86 16.15 -21.58
N CYS A 18 -7.11 15.74 -21.91
CA CYS A 18 -8.34 16.42 -21.48
C CYS A 18 -8.51 16.39 -19.95
N LEU A 19 -9.13 17.42 -19.37
CA LEU A 19 -9.35 17.54 -17.92
C LEU A 19 -10.17 16.36 -17.35
N SER A 20 -11.13 15.84 -18.14
CA SER A 20 -11.86 14.59 -17.83
C SER A 20 -10.97 13.34 -17.83
N CYS A 21 -10.09 13.18 -18.83
CA CYS A 21 -9.11 12.07 -18.85
C CYS A 21 -8.15 12.14 -17.67
N HIS A 22 -7.71 13.35 -17.31
CA HIS A 22 -6.84 13.54 -16.17
C HIS A 22 -7.53 13.11 -14.88
N LYS A 23 -8.77 13.57 -14.64
CA LYS A 23 -9.57 13.14 -13.47
C LYS A 23 -9.78 11.63 -13.43
N HIS A 24 -10.11 11.00 -14.57
CA HIS A 24 -10.30 9.56 -14.65
C HIS A 24 -9.01 8.79 -14.33
N LYS A 25 -7.87 9.20 -14.91
CA LYS A 25 -6.56 8.57 -14.68
C LYS A 25 -6.10 8.71 -13.22
N VAL A 26 -6.30 9.87 -12.61
CA VAL A 26 -5.99 10.10 -11.19
C VAL A 26 -6.85 9.20 -10.31
N SER A 27 -8.16 9.14 -10.55
CA SER A 27 -9.07 8.29 -9.75
C SER A 27 -8.79 6.78 -9.89
N GLY A 28 -8.33 6.33 -11.06
CA GLY A 28 -7.93 4.93 -11.28
C GLY A 28 -6.65 4.57 -10.55
N THR A 29 -5.64 5.43 -10.65
CA THR A 29 -4.33 5.25 -9.97
C THR A 29 -4.51 5.22 -8.46
N TRP A 30 -5.36 6.11 -7.94
CA TRP A 30 -5.79 6.18 -6.55
C TRP A 30 -6.37 4.87 -6.02
N LYS A 31 -7.40 4.34 -6.71
CA LYS A 31 -8.04 3.07 -6.32
C LYS A 31 -7.04 1.90 -6.35
N ARG A 32 -6.11 1.91 -7.31
CA ARG A 32 -5.05 0.90 -7.41
C ARG A 32 -4.09 0.98 -6.23
N GLN A 33 -3.63 2.19 -5.86
CA GLN A 33 -2.72 2.39 -4.74
C GLN A 33 -3.33 1.91 -3.42
N ILE A 34 -4.59 2.28 -3.11
CA ILE A 34 -5.26 1.78 -1.89
C ILE A 34 -5.27 0.25 -1.87
N ARG A 35 -5.70 -0.39 -2.97
CA ARG A 35 -5.77 -1.86 -3.03
C ARG A 35 -4.40 -2.50 -2.80
N VAL A 36 -3.37 -1.98 -3.45
CA VAL A 36 -2.00 -2.50 -3.30
C VAL A 36 -1.53 -2.37 -1.85
N TYR A 37 -1.66 -1.19 -1.24
CA TYR A 37 -1.26 -1.01 0.15
C TYR A 37 -2.06 -1.86 1.12
N LEU A 38 -3.37 -2.03 0.89
CA LEU A 38 -4.22 -2.88 1.71
C LEU A 38 -3.82 -4.35 1.60
N ILE A 39 -3.47 -4.83 0.40
CA ILE A 39 -2.92 -6.18 0.20
C ILE A 39 -1.59 -6.34 0.94
N ILE A 40 -0.70 -5.35 0.86
CA ILE A 40 0.59 -5.37 1.57
C ILE A 40 0.38 -5.44 3.09
N ILE A 41 -0.58 -4.68 3.64
CA ILE A 41 -0.93 -4.73 5.06
C ILE A 41 -1.41 -6.13 5.45
N ILE A 42 -2.32 -6.73 4.67
CA ILE A 42 -2.86 -8.07 4.96
C ILE A 42 -1.74 -9.12 4.88
N ALA A 43 -0.90 -9.06 3.86
CA ALA A 43 0.26 -9.96 3.70
C ALA A 43 1.26 -9.80 4.87
N GLY A 44 1.55 -8.56 5.27
CA GLY A 44 2.40 -8.28 6.43
C GLY A 44 1.79 -8.78 7.73
N ALA A 45 0.48 -8.56 7.95
CA ALA A 45 -0.25 -9.00 9.12
C ALA A 45 -0.31 -10.53 9.25
N THR A 46 -0.50 -11.24 8.14
CA THR A 46 -0.49 -12.71 8.12
C THR A 46 0.89 -13.27 8.42
N ALA A 47 1.96 -12.72 7.81
CA ALA A 47 3.33 -13.10 8.11
C ALA A 47 3.70 -12.83 9.59
N PHE A 48 3.33 -11.66 10.11
CA PHE A 48 3.56 -11.28 11.50
C PHE A 48 2.82 -12.20 12.48
N ALA A 49 1.51 -12.43 12.25
CA ALA A 49 0.72 -13.33 13.08
C ALA A 49 1.25 -14.76 13.07
N TYR A 50 1.70 -15.25 11.91
CA TYR A 50 2.36 -16.54 11.80
C TYR A 50 3.64 -16.60 12.64
N ALA A 51 4.52 -15.60 12.52
CA ALA A 51 5.75 -15.56 13.30
C ALA A 51 5.46 -15.53 14.81
N VAL A 52 4.53 -14.69 15.26
CA VAL A 52 4.15 -14.56 16.68
C VAL A 52 3.56 -15.87 17.23
N THR A 53 2.68 -16.53 16.47
CA THR A 53 2.09 -17.81 16.91
C THR A 53 3.13 -18.92 17.03
N LYS A 54 4.10 -18.96 16.10
CA LYS A 54 5.22 -19.90 16.17
C LYS A 54 6.17 -19.59 17.33
N ILE A 55 6.47 -18.32 17.58
CA ILE A 55 7.30 -17.90 18.71
C ILE A 55 6.64 -18.30 20.04
N LYS A 56 5.32 -18.08 20.18
CA LYS A 56 4.57 -18.47 21.37
C LYS A 56 4.47 -19.98 21.59
N ALA A 57 4.58 -20.77 20.52
CA ALA A 57 4.51 -22.23 20.58
C ALA A 57 5.88 -22.87 20.92
N LEU A 58 6.97 -22.11 20.97
CA LEU A 58 8.29 -22.64 21.34
C LEU A 58 8.34 -22.98 22.84
N PRO A 59 8.92 -24.13 23.23
CA PRO A 59 9.11 -24.45 24.63
C PRO A 59 10.08 -23.45 25.27
N HIS A 60 9.73 -22.96 26.46
CA HIS A 60 10.54 -21.98 27.21
C HIS A 60 11.97 -22.49 27.51
N SER A 61 12.17 -23.80 27.56
CA SER A 61 13.48 -24.42 27.75
C SER A 61 14.43 -24.24 26.56
N GLU A 62 13.93 -24.29 25.32
CA GLU A 62 14.74 -24.09 24.12
C GLU A 62 15.06 -22.63 23.87
N THR A 63 14.12 -21.73 24.19
CA THR A 63 14.31 -20.28 24.03
C THR A 63 15.32 -19.70 25.01
N LEU A 64 15.49 -20.30 26.19
CA LEU A 64 16.49 -19.86 27.17
C LEU A 64 17.93 -20.26 26.81
N GLN A 65 18.10 -21.37 26.08
CA GLN A 65 19.43 -21.89 25.70
C GLN A 65 19.86 -21.46 24.29
N ASN A 66 18.93 -21.45 23.32
CA ASN A 66 19.24 -21.23 21.90
C ASN A 66 18.62 -19.95 21.33
N GLY A 67 17.83 -19.21 22.12
CA GLY A 67 17.13 -18.01 21.68
C GLY A 67 15.95 -18.29 20.75
N ILE A 68 15.37 -17.22 20.17
CA ILE A 68 14.33 -17.34 19.15
C ILE A 68 14.99 -17.66 17.81
N PRO A 69 14.48 -18.65 17.05
CA PRO A 69 15.00 -18.97 15.72
C PRO A 69 15.04 -17.74 14.80
N PRO A 70 16.16 -17.47 14.11
CA PRO A 70 16.34 -16.23 13.34
C PRO A 70 15.34 -16.08 12.20
N HIS A 71 14.90 -17.19 11.58
CA HIS A 71 13.87 -17.15 10.54
C HIS A 71 12.52 -16.61 11.04
N LEU A 72 12.14 -16.85 12.30
CA LEU A 72 10.91 -16.31 12.89
C LEU A 72 11.05 -14.82 13.19
N LEU A 73 12.22 -14.39 13.65
CA LEU A 73 12.54 -12.97 13.85
C LEU A 73 12.45 -12.20 12.52
N TYR A 74 13.12 -12.67 11.46
CA TYR A 74 13.06 -12.04 10.15
C TYR A 74 11.64 -12.01 9.58
N THR A 75 10.86 -13.07 9.78
CA THR A 75 9.46 -13.10 9.33
C THR A 75 8.60 -12.09 10.10
N ALA A 76 8.83 -11.91 11.41
CA ALA A 76 8.16 -10.90 12.21
C ALA A 76 8.58 -9.48 11.80
N GLU A 77 9.87 -9.23 11.59
CA GLU A 77 10.38 -7.93 11.11
C GLU A 77 9.81 -7.57 9.75
N PHE A 78 9.85 -8.50 8.79
CA PHE A 78 9.29 -8.29 7.45
C PHE A 78 7.77 -8.08 7.50
N GLY A 79 7.06 -8.86 8.32
CA GLY A 79 5.63 -8.68 8.55
C GLY A 79 5.32 -7.29 9.13
N GLY A 80 6.08 -6.88 10.15
CA GLY A 80 5.96 -5.56 10.78
C GLY A 80 6.23 -4.41 9.82
N LEU A 81 7.31 -4.50 9.03
CA LEU A 81 7.65 -3.53 7.99
C LEU A 81 6.57 -3.46 6.90
N GLY A 82 5.99 -4.59 6.51
CA GLY A 82 4.87 -4.64 5.57
C GLY A 82 3.64 -3.91 6.10
N ILE A 83 3.29 -4.12 7.37
CA ILE A 83 2.17 -3.42 8.01
C ILE A 83 2.44 -1.92 8.09
N LEU A 84 3.59 -1.51 8.61
CA LEU A 84 3.96 -0.10 8.79
C LEU A 84 4.08 0.63 7.44
N GLY A 85 4.77 0.04 6.48
CA GLY A 85 4.93 0.58 5.13
C GLY A 85 3.59 0.68 4.39
N GLY A 86 2.73 -0.33 4.53
CA GLY A 86 1.39 -0.32 3.99
C GLY A 86 0.49 0.76 4.61
N LEU A 87 0.50 0.90 5.95
CA LEU A 87 -0.25 1.95 6.66
C LEU A 87 0.24 3.35 6.30
N PHE A 88 1.55 3.53 6.21
CA PHE A 88 2.15 4.78 5.78
C PHE A 88 1.75 5.13 4.34
N GLY A 89 1.86 4.18 3.41
CA GLY A 89 1.45 4.34 2.01
C GLY A 89 -0.04 4.65 1.88
N LEU A 90 -0.88 4.00 2.68
CA LEU A 90 -2.33 4.22 2.68
C LEU A 90 -2.70 5.59 3.30
N SER A 91 -1.98 6.02 4.33
CA SER A 91 -2.12 7.36 4.93
C SER A 91 -1.70 8.46 3.96
N LEU A 92 -0.54 8.33 3.31
CA LEU A 92 -0.04 9.27 2.31
C LEU A 92 -1.00 9.36 1.12
N ALA A 93 -1.49 8.20 0.68
CA ALA A 93 -2.53 8.16 -0.31
C ALA A 93 -3.72 9.02 0.18
N LEU A 94 -4.31 8.71 1.34
CA LEU A 94 -5.55 9.36 1.78
C LEU A 94 -5.37 10.87 1.92
N PHE A 95 -4.20 11.29 2.39
CA PHE A 95 -3.78 12.67 2.45
C PHE A 95 -3.80 13.35 1.07
N LEU A 96 -3.16 12.74 0.06
CA LEU A 96 -3.16 13.29 -1.31
C LEU A 96 -4.57 13.36 -1.90
N LYS A 97 -5.44 12.37 -1.64
CA LYS A 97 -6.84 12.44 -2.06
C LYS A 97 -7.55 13.63 -1.41
N PHE A 98 -7.32 13.86 -0.11
CA PHE A 98 -7.95 14.97 0.61
C PHE A 98 -7.46 16.31 0.08
N LEU A 99 -6.16 16.45 -0.14
CA LEU A 99 -5.52 17.67 -0.65
C LEU A 99 -6.00 18.03 -2.06
N HIS A 100 -6.26 17.04 -2.91
CA HIS A 100 -6.77 17.24 -4.27
C HIS A 100 -8.30 17.27 -4.38
N ARG A 101 -9.06 17.00 -3.30
CA ARG A 101 -10.53 17.09 -3.29
C ARG A 101 -11.02 18.53 -3.11
N ASN A 102 -10.19 19.40 -2.51
CA ASN A 102 -10.47 20.82 -2.27
C ASN A 102 -9.95 21.77 -3.37
N LYS A 103 -9.39 21.23 -4.47
CA LYS A 103 -8.97 21.99 -5.66
C LYS A 103 -9.78 21.55 -6.87
#